data_AF-A0A5C7B833-F1
#
_entry.id   AF-A0A5C7B833-F1
#
_cell.length_a   1.000
_cell.length_b   1.000
_cell.length_c   1.000
_cell.angle_alpha   90.00
_cell.angle_beta   90.00
_cell.angle_gamma   90.00
#
_symmetry.space_group_name_H-M   'P 1'
#
loop_
_entity.id
_entity.type
_entity.pdbx_description
1 polymer ?
#
loop_
_entity_poly.entity_id
_entity_poly.type
_entity_poly.pdbx_seq_one_letter_code
_entity_poly.pdbx_strand_id
1 'polypeptide(L)'
;MKTLLISIFCSVIFISNGFSQAAEEKQRLKYEAEMEQKKKEYINDFVTTLKVDDFQKEIIKQQMESYFEEFKKINMLGLQEFERKTYVQNLDDSHFSDLKAMITEDQMSKIMNALKGKWDPKEEEKKKKRKKKNKS
;
A
#
# COMPACT_ATOMS: atom_id res chain seq x y z
N MET A 1 -43.59 27.75 -50.05
CA MET A 1 -42.17 27.75 -49.64
C MET A 1 -42.08 28.32 -48.23
N LYS A 2 -41.86 27.48 -47.22
CA LYS A 2 -41.55 27.91 -45.84
C LYS A 2 -40.46 26.99 -45.29
N THR A 3 -39.24 27.51 -45.36
CA THR A 3 -38.07 27.31 -44.48
C THR A 3 -38.12 26.09 -43.55
N LEU A 4 -37.50 24.99 -44.00
CA LEU A 4 -36.64 24.17 -43.16
C LEU A 4 -35.46 25.03 -42.69
N LEU A 5 -35.05 24.91 -41.42
CA LEU A 5 -33.67 25.05 -40.89
C LEU A 5 -33.68 25.47 -39.41
N ILE A 6 -34.05 24.59 -38.48
CA ILE A 6 -33.54 24.63 -37.09
C ILE A 6 -33.44 23.19 -36.57
N SER A 7 -32.35 22.48 -36.88
CA SER A 7 -32.07 21.16 -36.27
C SER A 7 -30.57 20.82 -36.17
N ILE A 8 -29.69 21.82 -36.14
CA ILE A 8 -28.25 21.58 -36.02
C ILE A 8 -27.67 22.55 -34.98
N PHE A 9 -28.04 22.38 -33.72
CA PHE A 9 -27.35 23.07 -32.61
C PHE A 9 -27.37 22.29 -31.27
N CYS A 10 -27.46 20.95 -31.31
CA CYS A 10 -27.37 20.12 -30.10
C CYS A 10 -26.24 19.08 -30.11
N SER A 11 -25.40 18.99 -31.13
CA SER A 11 -24.37 17.94 -31.24
C SER A 11 -22.97 18.31 -30.75
N VAL A 12 -22.72 19.55 -30.29
CA VAL A 12 -21.35 20.00 -29.94
C VAL A 12 -21.04 19.93 -28.43
N ILE A 13 -22.02 19.69 -27.55
CA ILE A 13 -21.79 19.68 -26.09
C ILE A 13 -21.28 18.31 -25.57
N PHE A 14 -21.26 17.25 -26.39
CA PHE A 14 -20.84 15.92 -25.95
C PHE A 14 -19.34 15.61 -26.08
N ILE A 15 -18.54 16.44 -26.74
CA ILE A 15 -17.11 16.13 -26.99
C ILE A 15 -16.19 16.60 -25.85
N SER A 16 -16.61 17.55 -25.01
CA SER A 16 -15.77 18.11 -23.94
C SER A 16 -15.63 17.21 -22.70
N ASN A 17 -16.56 16.29 -22.44
CA ASN A 17 -16.51 15.41 -21.27
C ASN A 17 -15.45 14.30 -21.39
N GLY A 18 -15.15 13.83 -22.62
CA GLY A 18 -14.20 12.74 -22.84
C GLY A 18 -12.74 13.09 -22.53
N PHE A 19 -12.33 14.35 -22.76
CA PHE A 19 -10.96 14.80 -22.49
C PHE A 19 -10.71 15.00 -20.98
N SER A 20 -11.73 15.47 -20.24
CA SER A 20 -11.68 15.61 -18.78
C SER A 20 -11.54 14.26 -18.09
N GLN A 21 -12.33 13.27 -18.52
CA GLN A 21 -12.32 11.92 -17.95
C GLN A 21 -11.00 11.18 -18.20
N ALA A 22 -10.41 11.32 -19.39
CA ALA A 22 -9.13 10.70 -19.73
C ALA A 22 -7.94 11.30 -18.94
N ALA A 23 -7.96 12.60 -18.66
CA ALA A 23 -6.93 13.26 -17.85
C ALA A 23 -7.02 12.83 -16.37
N GLU A 24 -8.24 12.72 -15.83
CA GLU A 24 -8.50 12.26 -14.47
C GLU A 24 -8.08 10.79 -14.28
N GLU A 25 -8.45 9.90 -15.21
CA GLU A 25 -8.04 8.50 -15.17
C GLU A 25 -6.53 8.33 -15.21
N LYS A 26 -5.85 9.10 -16.07
CA LYS A 26 -4.38 9.11 -16.14
C LYS A 26 -3.72 9.57 -14.84
N GLN A 27 -4.32 10.54 -14.14
CA GLN A 27 -3.82 10.99 -12.83
C GLN A 27 -4.05 9.91 -11.77
N ARG A 28 -5.22 9.26 -11.75
CA ARG A 28 -5.52 8.15 -10.83
C ARG A 28 -4.54 7.00 -11.00
N LEU A 29 -4.31 6.56 -12.24
CA LEU A 29 -3.37 5.48 -12.56
C LEU A 29 -1.94 5.80 -12.12
N LYS A 30 -1.49 7.05 -12.35
CA LYS A 30 -0.17 7.50 -11.88
C LYS A 30 -0.07 7.47 -10.36
N TYR A 31 -1.10 7.95 -9.67
CA TYR A 31 -1.14 7.93 -8.21
C TYR A 31 -1.13 6.51 -7.66
N GLU A 32 -1.93 5.60 -8.22
CA GLU A 32 -1.95 4.19 -7.83
C GLU A 32 -0.57 3.53 -8.02
N ALA A 33 0.08 3.78 -9.16
CA ALA A 33 1.42 3.27 -9.43
C ALA A 33 2.48 3.83 -8.45
N GLU A 34 2.40 5.13 -8.11
CA GLU A 34 3.30 5.75 -7.14
C GLU A 34 3.11 5.16 -5.73
N MET A 35 1.86 4.94 -5.32
CA MET A 35 1.54 4.31 -4.03
C MET A 35 2.01 2.86 -3.99
N GLU A 36 1.87 2.13 -5.09
CA GLU A 36 2.36 0.75 -5.22
C GLU A 36 3.90 0.70 -5.14
N GLN A 37 4.58 1.63 -5.79
CA GLN A 37 6.04 1.74 -5.71
C GLN A 37 6.48 2.07 -4.28
N LYS A 38 5.85 3.05 -3.62
CA LYS A 38 6.14 3.40 -2.22
C LYS A 38 5.91 2.22 -1.27
N LYS A 39 4.86 1.42 -1.50
CA LYS A 39 4.59 0.19 -0.75
C LYS A 39 5.75 -0.81 -0.90
N LYS A 40 6.20 -1.06 -2.14
CA LYS A 40 7.32 -1.97 -2.43
C LYS A 40 8.63 -1.49 -1.81
N GLU A 41 8.94 -0.20 -1.95
CA GLU A 41 10.13 0.42 -1.35
C GLU A 41 10.10 0.29 0.17
N TYR A 42 8.97 0.61 0.80
CA TYR A 42 8.78 0.48 2.25
C TYR A 42 9.03 -0.95 2.74
N ILE A 43 8.41 -1.94 2.09
CA ILE A 43 8.56 -3.35 2.45
C ILE A 43 10.01 -3.80 2.25
N ASN A 44 10.62 -3.46 1.12
CA ASN A 44 11.99 -3.83 0.82
C ASN A 44 12.97 -3.24 1.84
N ASP A 45 12.85 -1.94 2.11
CA ASP A 45 13.69 -1.26 3.09
C ASP A 45 13.53 -1.88 4.48
N PHE A 46 12.30 -2.19 4.89
CA PHE A 46 12.02 -2.83 6.17
C PHE A 46 12.64 -4.23 6.25
N VAL A 47 12.39 -5.09 5.26
CA VAL A 47 12.84 -6.49 5.26
C VAL A 47 14.37 -6.59 5.30
N THR A 48 15.10 -5.63 4.71
CA THR A 48 16.57 -5.58 4.81
C THR A 48 17.10 -5.34 6.22
N THR A 49 16.24 -4.88 7.15
CA THR A 49 16.61 -4.66 8.56
C THR A 49 16.44 -5.91 9.43
N LEU A 50 15.70 -6.91 8.92
CA LEU A 50 15.43 -8.14 9.63
C LEU A 50 16.67 -9.04 9.65
N LYS A 51 16.86 -9.75 10.77
CA LYS A 51 17.95 -10.71 10.99
C LYS A 51 17.46 -12.11 10.67
N VAL A 52 17.13 -12.32 9.41
CA VAL A 52 16.58 -13.55 8.85
C VAL A 52 17.31 -13.85 7.54
N ASP A 53 17.26 -15.09 7.07
CA ASP A 53 17.89 -15.47 5.80
C ASP A 53 17.13 -14.89 4.59
N ASP A 54 17.74 -14.97 3.40
CA ASP A 54 17.17 -14.36 2.20
C ASP A 54 15.89 -15.06 1.70
N PHE A 55 15.73 -16.36 1.98
CA PHE A 55 14.49 -17.08 1.66
C PHE A 55 13.36 -16.61 2.58
N GLN A 56 13.62 -16.49 3.89
CA GLN A 56 12.70 -15.91 4.85
C GLN A 56 12.32 -14.47 4.47
N LYS A 57 13.28 -13.66 4.01
CA LYS A 57 13.00 -12.28 3.54
C LYS A 57 12.00 -12.26 2.39
N GLU A 58 12.16 -13.14 1.40
CA GLU A 58 11.26 -13.20 0.25
C GLU A 58 9.85 -13.62 0.68
N ILE A 59 9.71 -14.60 1.58
CA ILE A 59 8.42 -14.98 2.15
C ILE A 59 7.79 -13.81 2.91
N ILE A 60 8.55 -13.13 3.76
CA ILE A 60 8.06 -11.98 4.54
C ILE A 60 7.58 -10.87 3.61
N LYS A 61 8.33 -10.58 2.54
CA LYS A 61 7.96 -9.59 1.54
C LYS A 61 6.61 -9.93 0.90
N GLN A 62 6.45 -11.16 0.40
CA GLN A 62 5.20 -11.62 -0.21
C GLN A 62 4.02 -11.54 0.77
N GLN A 63 4.24 -11.94 2.02
CA GLN A 63 3.21 -11.91 3.06
C GLN A 63 2.81 -10.48 3.43
N MET A 64 3.76 -9.56 3.55
CA MET A 64 3.47 -8.13 3.78
C MET A 64 2.74 -7.50 2.61
N GLU A 65 3.14 -7.79 1.37
CA GLU A 65 2.44 -7.32 0.17
C GLU A 65 0.98 -7.80 0.18
N SER A 66 0.76 -9.09 0.42
CA SER A 66 -0.58 -9.66 0.53
C SER A 66 -1.39 -9.05 1.68
N TYR A 67 -0.76 -8.78 2.83
CA TYR A 67 -1.42 -8.14 3.97
C TYR A 67 -1.91 -6.74 3.60
N PHE A 68 -1.08 -5.93 2.93
CA PHE A 68 -1.49 -4.58 2.54
C PHE A 68 -2.66 -4.58 1.55
N GLU A 69 -2.74 -5.57 0.66
CA GLU A 69 -3.90 -5.72 -0.22
C GLU A 69 -5.18 -6.06 0.56
N GLU A 70 -5.12 -7.02 1.49
CA GLU A 70 -6.28 -7.35 2.34
C GLU A 70 -6.68 -6.19 3.26
N PHE A 71 -5.70 -5.51 3.85
CA PHE A 71 -5.92 -4.32 4.66
C PHE A 71 -6.59 -3.21 3.83
N LYS A 72 -6.13 -2.99 2.59
CA LYS A 72 -6.77 -2.03 1.67
C LYS A 72 -8.22 -2.42 1.38
N LYS A 73 -8.50 -3.70 1.08
CA LYS A 73 -9.87 -4.19 0.86
C LYS A 73 -10.77 -3.91 2.06
N ILE A 74 -10.32 -4.22 3.28
CA ILE A 74 -11.07 -3.94 4.52
C ILE A 74 -11.41 -2.44 4.63
N ASN A 75 -10.47 -1.55 4.32
CA ASN A 75 -10.70 -0.11 4.37
C ASN A 75 -11.66 0.40 3.28
N MET A 76 -11.80 -0.32 2.16
CA MET A 76 -12.71 0.02 1.07
C MET A 76 -14.16 -0.44 1.31
N LEU A 77 -14.43 -1.29 2.31
CA LEU A 77 -15.77 -1.82 2.59
C LEU A 77 -16.76 -0.79 3.19
N GLY A 78 -16.31 0.42 3.54
CA GLY A 78 -17.19 1.45 4.12
C GLY A 78 -17.73 1.12 5.51
N LEU A 79 -17.09 0.19 6.23
CA LEU A 79 -17.50 -0.29 7.54
C LEU A 79 -17.39 0.77 8.64
N GLN A 80 -18.20 0.62 9.69
CA GLN A 80 -18.06 1.42 10.90
C GLN A 80 -16.72 1.13 11.58
N GLU A 81 -16.22 2.07 12.38
CA GLU A 81 -14.88 1.97 12.96
C GLU A 81 -14.67 0.71 13.80
N PHE A 82 -15.67 0.31 14.61
CA PHE A 82 -15.54 -0.89 15.45
C PHE A 82 -15.50 -2.17 14.61
N GLU A 83 -16.32 -2.26 13.56
CA GLU A 83 -16.34 -3.42 12.65
C GLU A 83 -15.00 -3.51 11.91
N ARG A 84 -14.53 -2.39 11.36
CA ARG A 84 -13.23 -2.31 10.69
C ARG A 84 -12.10 -2.76 11.63
N LYS A 85 -12.12 -2.33 12.90
CA LYS A 85 -11.16 -2.77 13.92
C LYS A 85 -11.21 -4.28 14.12
N THR A 86 -12.39 -4.89 14.18
CA THR A 86 -12.54 -6.34 14.27
C THR A 86 -11.95 -7.06 13.05
N TYR A 87 -12.24 -6.60 11.83
CA TYR A 87 -11.67 -7.20 10.62
C TYR A 87 -10.15 -7.06 10.55
N VAL A 88 -9.60 -5.89 10.89
CA VAL A 88 -8.14 -5.68 10.93
C VAL A 88 -7.51 -6.56 12.02
N GLN A 89 -8.14 -6.72 13.18
CA GLN A 89 -7.63 -7.60 14.23
C GLN A 89 -7.60 -9.07 13.77
N ASN A 90 -8.66 -9.53 13.11
CA ASN A 90 -8.70 -10.89 12.55
C ASN A 90 -7.60 -11.09 11.49
N LEU A 91 -7.33 -10.07 10.67
CA LEU A 91 -6.23 -10.09 9.70
C LEU A 91 -4.86 -10.16 10.42
N ASP A 92 -4.62 -9.31 11.41
CA ASP A 92 -3.41 -9.30 12.25
C ASP A 92 -3.13 -10.69 12.86
N ASP A 93 -4.17 -11.38 13.35
CA ASP A 93 -4.04 -12.63 14.09
C ASP A 93 -3.76 -13.84 13.19
N SER A 94 -4.36 -13.86 11.99
CA SER A 94 -4.39 -15.02 11.09
C SER A 94 -3.38 -14.96 9.94
N HIS A 95 -3.15 -13.78 9.36
CA HIS A 95 -2.42 -13.62 8.08
C HIS A 95 -0.98 -14.12 8.14
N PHE A 96 -0.33 -13.97 9.30
CA PHE A 96 1.07 -14.34 9.50
C PHE A 96 1.25 -15.64 10.29
N SER A 97 0.20 -16.47 10.40
CA SER A 97 0.25 -17.73 11.16
C SER A 97 1.40 -18.65 10.72
N ASP A 98 1.60 -18.80 9.42
CA ASP A 98 2.70 -19.62 8.86
C ASP A 98 4.08 -19.02 9.16
N LEU A 99 4.19 -17.68 9.15
CA LEU A 99 5.44 -16.99 9.45
C LEU A 99 5.86 -17.17 10.90
N LYS A 100 4.92 -17.26 11.84
CA LYS A 100 5.21 -17.50 13.28
C LYS A 100 5.98 -18.80 13.52
N ALA A 101 5.86 -19.79 12.63
CA ALA A 101 6.62 -21.04 12.71
C ALA A 101 8.04 -20.93 12.13
N MET A 102 8.31 -19.92 11.30
CA MET A 102 9.56 -19.78 10.55
C MET A 102 10.53 -18.75 11.13
N ILE A 103 10.03 -17.74 11.85
CA ILE A 103 10.83 -16.65 12.40
C ILE A 103 10.68 -16.54 13.92
N THR A 104 11.63 -15.87 14.56
CA THR A 104 11.55 -15.64 16.01
C THR A 104 10.46 -14.63 16.36
N GLU A 105 9.94 -14.70 17.59
CA GLU A 105 8.95 -13.74 18.11
C GLU A 105 9.43 -12.28 18.03
N ASP A 106 10.74 -12.04 18.22
CA ASP A 106 11.34 -10.71 18.06
C ASP A 106 11.20 -10.19 16.61
N GLN A 107 11.46 -11.03 15.61
CA GLN A 107 11.28 -10.62 14.21
C GLN A 107 9.80 -10.45 13.87
N MET A 108 8.92 -11.32 14.39
CA MET A 108 7.48 -11.20 14.20
C MET A 108 6.94 -9.89 14.81
N SER A 109 7.40 -9.52 16.01
CA SER A 109 7.05 -8.24 16.65
C SER A 109 7.48 -7.03 15.80
N LYS A 110 8.66 -7.08 15.15
CA LYS A 110 9.09 -6.02 14.23
C LYS A 110 8.18 -5.91 13.02
N ILE A 111 7.76 -7.03 12.44
CA ILE A 111 6.81 -7.07 11.31
C ILE A 111 5.51 -6.40 11.73
N MET A 112 4.91 -6.80 12.84
CA MET A 112 3.66 -6.20 13.34
C MET A 112 3.80 -4.70 13.63
N ASN A 113 4.94 -4.27 14.18
CA ASN A 113 5.20 -2.85 14.41
C ASN A 113 5.31 -2.05 13.11
N ALA A 114 5.94 -2.62 12.06
CA ALA A 114 5.99 -1.99 10.75
C ALA A 114 4.59 -1.84 10.14
N LEU A 115 3.77 -2.90 10.16
CA LEU A 115 2.38 -2.85 9.66
C LEU A 115 1.52 -1.81 10.39
N LYS A 116 1.78 -1.58 11.68
CA LYS A 116 1.11 -0.56 12.50
C LYS A 116 1.68 0.85 12.33
N GLY A 117 2.59 1.05 11.38
CA GLY A 117 3.21 2.35 11.09
C GLY A 117 4.22 2.83 12.13
N LYS A 118 4.69 1.94 13.03
CA LYS A 118 5.67 2.29 14.07
C LYS A 118 7.12 2.19 13.61
N TRP A 119 7.36 1.72 12.38
CA TRP A 119 8.68 1.66 11.78
C TRP A 119 8.90 2.84 10.84
N ASP A 120 9.97 3.60 11.07
CA ASP A 120 10.42 4.71 10.22
C ASP A 120 11.78 4.36 9.57
N PRO A 121 11.85 4.27 8.22
CA PRO A 121 13.11 4.04 7.50
C PRO A 121 14.22 5.03 7.87
N LYS A 122 13.87 6.32 8.09
CA LYS A 122 14.84 7.38 8.38
C LYS A 122 15.46 7.22 9.77
N GLU A 123 14.68 6.77 10.75
CA GLU A 123 15.22 6.47 12.08
C GLU A 123 16.20 5.30 12.03
N GLU A 124 15.88 4.27 11.24
CA GLU A 124 16.73 3.10 11.10
C GLU A 124 18.07 3.44 10.42
N GLU A 125 18.02 4.30 9.40
CA GLU A 125 19.23 4.83 8.76
C GLU A 125 20.10 5.63 9.75
N LYS A 126 19.49 6.48 10.58
CA LYS A 126 20.20 7.22 11.64
C LYS A 126 20.84 6.27 12.65
N LYS A 127 20.15 5.20 13.07
CA LYS A 127 20.69 4.18 13.97
C LYS A 127 21.89 3.45 13.35
N LYS A 128 21.81 3.08 12.07
CA LYS A 128 22.93 2.47 11.32
C LYS A 128 24.15 3.41 11.27
N LYS A 129 23.96 4.69 10.93
CA LYS A 129 25.02 5.70 10.89
C LYS A 129 25.70 5.89 12.25
N ARG A 130 24.94 5.97 13.35
CA ARG A 130 25.47 6.08 14.72
C ARG A 130 26.32 4.87 15.12
N LYS A 131 25.87 3.65 14.82
CA LYS A 131 26.63 2.42 15.10
C LYS A 131 27.96 2.35 14.35
N LYS A 132 28.02 2.85 13.11
CA LYS A 132 29.26 2.92 12.32
C LYS A 132 30.26 3.90 12.92
N LYS A 133 29.80 5.05 13.42
CA LYS A 133 30.64 6.06 14.10
C LYS A 133 31.24 5.53 15.41
N ASN A 134 30.48 4.81 16.22
CA ASN A 134 30.96 4.28 17.51
C ASN A 134 31.87 3.05 17.39
N LYS A 135 31.98 2.45 16.20
CA LYS A 135 32.91 1.33 15.90
C LYS A 135 34.24 1.80 15.27
N SER A 136 34.32 3.07 14.89
CA SER A 136 35.53 3.72 14.38
C SER A 136 36.25 4.45 15.50
#